data_AF-A0A1V0DCS2-F1
#
_entry.id   AF-A0A1V0DCS2-F1
#
_cell.length_a   1.000
_cell.length_b   1.000
_cell.length_c   1.000
_cell.angle_alpha   90.00
_cell.angle_beta   90.00
_cell.angle_gamma   90.00
#
_symmetry.space_group_name_H-M   'P 1'
#
loop_
_entity.id
_entity.type
_entity.pdbx_description
1 polymer ?
#
loop_
_entity_poly.entity_id
_entity_poly.type
_entity_poly.pdbx_seq_one_letter_code
_entity_poly.pdbx_strand_id
1 'polypeptide(L)'
;MHLIETAYRWIRHTRAAGCRFDAETKAAQAVAFVLDRGGRTFALPSKLDGVSRHQDVLDAIRQASMPFQPLDLHCEDHRIAALWHGVPVGFIRPKHVRWLRPLLETGHIRCFVLQVTDSGHRFKGCNVVLTGIGRALEALEALPQPVVQEPVFAYRAVA
;
A
#
# COMPACT_ATOMS: atom_id res chain seq x y z
N MET A 1 13.92 -9.58 9.85
CA MET A 1 13.67 -8.14 9.61
C MET A 1 12.78 -7.60 10.72
N HIS A 2 13.25 -6.59 11.45
CA HIS A 2 12.61 -6.10 12.67
C HIS A 2 11.39 -5.21 12.32
N LEU A 3 10.20 -5.47 12.89
CA LEU A 3 8.95 -4.73 12.63
C LEU A 3 9.14 -3.21 12.64
N ILE A 4 9.84 -2.70 13.66
CA ILE A 4 10.12 -1.27 13.86
C ILE A 4 11.07 -0.73 12.78
N GLU A 5 12.07 -1.51 12.40
CA GLU A 5 13.03 -1.13 11.35
C GLU A 5 12.32 -0.99 9.99
N THR A 6 11.46 -1.95 9.65
CA THR A 6 10.63 -1.86 8.44
C THR A 6 9.72 -0.63 8.47
N ALA A 7 9.14 -0.30 9.63
CA ALA A 7 8.32 0.90 9.78
C ALA A 7 9.12 2.19 9.48
N TYR A 8 10.35 2.31 10.00
CA TYR A 8 11.23 3.44 9.68
C TYR A 8 11.61 3.50 8.20
N ARG A 9 11.96 2.37 7.60
CA ARG A 9 12.24 2.29 6.15
C ARG A 9 11.04 2.74 5.34
N TRP A 10 9.84 2.29 5.72
CA TRP A 10 8.60 2.71 5.08
C TRP A 10 8.34 4.22 5.22
N ILE A 11 8.53 4.81 6.41
CA ILE A 11 8.40 6.27 6.59
C ILE A 11 9.31 7.02 5.62
N ARG A 12 10.60 6.68 5.56
CA ARG A 12 11.55 7.31 4.62
C ARG A 12 11.09 7.21 3.18
N HIS A 13 10.68 6.01 2.75
CA HIS A 13 10.17 5.76 1.41
C HIS A 13 8.94 6.61 1.09
N THR A 14 7.95 6.66 1.99
CA THR A 14 6.74 7.45 1.78
C THR A 14 7.00 8.96 1.69
N ARG A 15 7.95 9.46 2.49
CA ARG A 15 8.38 10.86 2.44
C ARG A 15 9.10 11.21 1.16
N ALA A 16 10.02 10.35 0.70
CA ALA A 16 10.69 10.52 -0.59
C ALA A 16 9.68 10.51 -1.75
N ALA A 17 8.62 9.70 -1.62
CA ALA A 17 7.48 9.70 -2.52
C ALA A 17 6.53 10.91 -2.36
N GLY A 18 6.84 11.90 -1.52
CA GLY A 18 6.06 13.13 -1.35
C GLY A 18 4.64 12.88 -0.82
N CYS A 19 4.47 11.94 0.11
CA CYS A 19 3.18 11.70 0.74
C CYS A 19 2.70 12.92 1.55
N ARG A 20 1.39 13.20 1.55
CA ARG A 20 0.78 14.34 2.25
C ARG A 20 0.14 14.00 3.59
N PHE A 21 0.40 12.82 4.14
CA PHE A 21 -0.12 12.39 5.44
C PHE A 21 1.03 12.25 6.43
N ASP A 22 0.70 12.32 7.72
CA ASP A 22 1.65 12.05 8.81
C ASP A 22 2.09 10.58 8.79
N ALA A 23 3.29 10.34 8.26
CA ALA A 23 3.84 9.00 8.07
C ALA A 23 4.20 8.34 9.40
N GLU A 24 4.72 9.10 10.37
CA GLU A 24 5.09 8.60 11.68
C GLU A 24 3.88 8.15 12.48
N THR A 25 2.85 8.99 12.60
CA THR A 25 1.61 8.61 13.27
C THR A 25 1.00 7.39 12.60
N LYS A 26 1.01 7.34 11.26
CA LYS A 26 0.47 6.20 10.51
C LYS A 26 1.28 4.92 10.71
N ALA A 27 2.61 5.02 10.80
CA ALA A 27 3.49 3.90 11.09
C ALA A 27 3.31 3.39 12.53
N ALA A 28 3.20 4.29 13.51
CA ALA A 28 2.93 3.93 14.90
C ALA A 28 1.59 3.18 15.04
N GLN A 29 0.53 3.68 14.39
CA GLN A 29 -0.76 2.99 14.32
C GLN A 29 -0.67 1.62 13.65
N ALA A 30 0.15 1.49 12.59
CA ALA A 30 0.35 0.22 11.91
C ALA A 30 1.13 -0.78 12.76
N VAL A 31 2.16 -0.34 13.48
CA VAL A 31 2.89 -1.16 14.45
C VAL A 31 1.97 -1.63 15.56
N ALA A 32 1.20 -0.74 16.18
CA ALA A 32 0.23 -1.09 17.22
C ALA A 32 -0.77 -2.13 16.69
N PHE A 33 -1.36 -1.89 15.52
CA PHE A 33 -2.26 -2.85 14.87
C PHE A 33 -1.61 -4.23 14.67
N VAL A 34 -0.36 -4.29 14.20
CA VAL A 34 0.35 -5.56 14.02
C VAL A 34 0.54 -6.29 15.34
N LEU A 35 0.99 -5.57 16.39
CA LEU A 35 1.22 -6.13 17.72
C LEU A 35 -0.08 -6.63 18.37
N ASP A 36 -1.14 -5.83 18.30
CA ASP A 36 -2.48 -6.17 18.82
C ASP A 36 -3.05 -7.45 18.16
N ARG A 37 -2.63 -7.74 16.93
CA ARG A 37 -3.02 -8.94 16.19
C ARG A 37 -2.01 -10.09 16.29
N GLY A 38 -0.98 -9.98 17.14
CA GLY A 38 0.06 -10.99 17.30
C GLY A 38 0.97 -11.16 16.07
N GLY A 39 0.94 -10.21 15.15
CA GLY A 39 1.78 -10.21 13.95
C GLY A 39 3.24 -9.87 14.28
N ARG A 40 4.14 -10.31 13.40
CA ARG A 40 5.59 -10.07 13.55
C ARG A 40 6.22 -9.29 12.40
N THR A 41 5.42 -8.98 11.38
CA THR A 41 5.86 -8.32 10.16
C THR A 41 5.06 -7.05 9.93
N PHE A 42 5.71 -6.01 9.42
CA PHE A 42 5.06 -4.73 9.19
C PHE A 42 3.93 -4.85 8.17
N ALA A 43 2.74 -4.41 8.58
CA ALA A 43 1.52 -4.44 7.79
C ALA A 43 0.77 -3.12 7.97
N LEU A 44 0.24 -2.58 6.88
CA LEU A 44 -0.39 -1.26 6.87
C LEU A 44 -1.92 -1.40 6.73
N PRO A 45 -2.70 -1.15 7.78
CA PRO A 45 -4.16 -1.13 7.68
C PRO A 45 -4.62 0.12 6.91
N SER A 46 -5.60 -0.07 6.03
CA SER A 46 -6.21 0.97 5.20
C SER A 46 -7.70 0.68 4.94
N LYS A 47 -8.31 1.49 4.09
CA LYS A 47 -9.68 1.33 3.60
C LYS A 47 -9.68 1.42 2.08
N LEU A 48 -10.66 0.80 1.43
CA LEU A 48 -10.92 1.03 0.02
C LEU A 48 -11.87 2.22 -0.17
N ASP A 49 -11.63 3.00 -1.21
CA ASP A 49 -12.54 4.03 -1.72
C ASP A 49 -13.39 3.46 -2.86
N GLY A 50 -14.53 4.11 -3.16
CA GLY A 50 -15.39 3.74 -4.29
C GLY A 50 -16.25 2.49 -4.10
N VAL A 51 -16.23 1.88 -2.90
CA VAL A 51 -16.91 0.60 -2.62
C VAL A 51 -18.43 0.65 -2.69
N SER A 52 -19.04 1.85 -2.67
CA SER A 52 -20.50 2.01 -2.77
C SER A 52 -21.09 1.47 -4.07
N ARG A 53 -20.28 1.30 -5.12
CA ARG A 53 -20.67 0.72 -6.41
C ARG A 53 -20.55 -0.82 -6.45
N HIS A 54 -20.03 -1.43 -5.39
CA HIS A 54 -19.64 -2.85 -5.35
C HIS A 54 -20.24 -3.58 -4.14
N GLN A 55 -21.44 -3.19 -3.71
CA GLN A 55 -22.06 -3.71 -2.47
C GLN A 55 -22.34 -5.21 -2.53
N ASP A 56 -22.80 -5.73 -3.66
CA ASP A 56 -23.04 -7.17 -3.84
C ASP A 56 -21.74 -7.98 -3.69
N VAL A 57 -20.62 -7.44 -4.19
CA VAL A 57 -19.29 -8.05 -4.04
C VAL A 57 -18.85 -8.04 -2.59
N LEU A 58 -19.12 -6.95 -1.85
CA LEU A 58 -18.84 -6.90 -0.41
C LEU A 58 -19.66 -7.90 0.40
N ASP A 59 -20.91 -8.14 0.01
CA ASP A 59 -21.76 -9.14 0.65
C ASP A 59 -21.25 -10.56 0.39
N ALA A 60 -20.82 -10.85 -0.83
CA ALA A 60 -20.16 -12.12 -1.16
C ALA A 60 -18.85 -12.31 -0.37
N ILE A 61 -17.99 -11.28 -0.29
CA ILE A 61 -16.75 -11.30 0.51
C ILE A 61 -17.06 -11.56 1.99
N ARG A 62 -18.12 -10.94 2.54
CA ARG A 62 -18.53 -11.11 3.94
C ARG A 62 -19.03 -12.53 4.23
N GLN A 63 -19.64 -13.18 3.25
CA GLN A 63 -20.14 -14.56 3.35
C GLN A 63 -19.07 -15.62 3.08
N ALA A 64 -17.90 -15.23 2.57
CA ALA A 64 -16.81 -16.15 2.27
C ALA A 64 -16.29 -16.83 3.55
N SER A 65 -16.02 -18.14 3.46
CA SER A 65 -15.65 -18.98 4.60
C SER A 65 -14.24 -18.76 5.12
N MET A 66 -13.33 -18.28 4.27
CA MET A 66 -11.94 -18.03 4.67
C MET A 66 -11.79 -16.65 5.34
N PRO A 67 -11.08 -16.56 6.45
CA PRO A 67 -10.68 -15.28 7.00
C PRO A 67 -9.67 -14.61 6.06
N PHE A 68 -9.71 -13.28 5.96
CA PHE A 68 -8.77 -12.47 5.19
C PHE A 68 -8.72 -12.78 3.68
N GLN A 69 -9.81 -12.46 2.98
CA GLN A 69 -9.89 -12.64 1.52
C GLN A 69 -8.78 -11.88 0.79
N PRO A 70 -7.96 -12.53 -0.05
CA PRO A 70 -6.93 -11.86 -0.82
C PRO A 70 -7.55 -10.95 -1.88
N LEU A 71 -6.89 -9.81 -2.13
CA LEU A 71 -7.22 -8.91 -3.21
C LEU A 71 -6.02 -8.74 -4.14
N ASP A 72 -6.27 -8.87 -5.44
CA ASP A 72 -5.31 -8.51 -6.47
C ASP A 72 -5.27 -6.99 -6.61
N LEU A 73 -4.08 -6.42 -6.74
CA LEU A 73 -3.87 -4.99 -6.89
C LEU A 73 -3.40 -4.67 -8.30
N HIS A 74 -4.17 -3.86 -9.01
CA HIS A 74 -3.89 -3.50 -10.40
C HIS A 74 -3.64 -1.99 -10.49
N CYS A 75 -2.47 -1.62 -11.03
CA CYS A 75 -2.14 -0.23 -11.29
C CYS A 75 -2.91 0.27 -12.52
N GLU A 76 -3.77 1.26 -12.32
CA GLU A 76 -4.33 2.10 -13.38
C GLU A 76 -3.53 3.42 -13.43
N ASP A 77 -3.79 4.29 -14.40
CA ASP A 77 -3.04 5.56 -14.59
C ASP A 77 -2.82 6.32 -13.28
N HIS A 78 -3.90 6.60 -12.53
CA HIS A 78 -3.85 7.41 -11.32
C HIS A 78 -4.38 6.73 -10.06
N ARG A 79 -4.74 5.45 -10.15
CA ARG A 79 -5.35 4.67 -9.07
C ARG A 79 -4.77 3.28 -9.01
N ILE A 80 -5.03 2.58 -7.91
CA ILE A 80 -4.74 1.16 -7.76
C ILE A 80 -6.07 0.50 -7.45
N ALA A 81 -6.60 -0.26 -8.41
CA ALA A 81 -7.80 -1.05 -8.24
C ALA A 81 -7.51 -2.25 -7.35
N ALA A 82 -8.48 -2.61 -6.50
CA ALA A 82 -8.46 -3.82 -5.70
C ALA A 82 -9.54 -4.76 -6.20
N LEU A 83 -9.15 -5.98 -6.60
CA LEU A 83 -10.01 -6.95 -7.24
C LEU A 83 -10.10 -8.21 -6.36
N TRP A 84 -11.28 -8.80 -6.27
CA TRP A 84 -11.51 -10.09 -5.63
C TRP A 84 -11.91 -11.09 -6.73
N HIS A 85 -11.07 -12.09 -6.98
CA HIS A 85 -11.25 -13.05 -8.08
C HIS A 85 -11.49 -12.37 -9.44
N GLY A 86 -10.73 -11.32 -9.75
CA GLY A 86 -10.87 -10.53 -10.98
C GLY A 86 -12.05 -9.56 -11.00
N VAL A 87 -12.88 -9.50 -9.94
CA VAL A 87 -14.01 -8.57 -9.84
C VAL A 87 -13.61 -7.32 -9.04
N PRO A 88 -13.81 -6.10 -9.57
CA PRO A 88 -13.51 -4.88 -8.83
C PRO A 88 -14.29 -4.74 -7.53
N VAL A 89 -13.59 -4.42 -6.44
CA VAL A 89 -14.17 -4.17 -5.11
C VAL A 89 -14.10 -2.68 -4.75
N GLY A 90 -13.10 -1.98 -5.28
CA GLY A 90 -12.87 -0.55 -5.05
C GLY A 90 -11.43 -0.18 -5.37
N PHE A 91 -10.96 0.92 -4.79
CA PHE A 91 -9.62 1.47 -5.04
C PHE A 91 -8.85 1.69 -3.74
N ILE A 92 -7.53 1.49 -3.78
CA ILE A 92 -6.63 1.96 -2.72
C ILE A 92 -6.76 3.48 -2.62
N ARG A 93 -6.86 4.00 -1.40
CA ARG A 93 -7.03 5.46 -1.20
C ARG A 93 -5.91 6.26 -1.88
N PRO A 94 -6.23 7.41 -2.50
CA PRO A 94 -5.27 8.22 -3.26
C PRO A 94 -3.96 8.51 -2.53
N LYS A 95 -4.03 8.76 -1.22
CA LYS A 95 -2.86 9.07 -0.40
C LYS A 95 -1.81 7.96 -0.32
N HIS A 96 -2.17 6.72 -0.68
CA HIS A 96 -1.24 5.60 -0.70
C HIS A 96 -0.63 5.34 -2.08
N VAL A 97 -1.26 5.83 -3.16
CA VAL A 97 -0.92 5.44 -4.53
C VAL A 97 0.54 5.75 -4.87
N ARG A 98 1.00 6.96 -4.56
CA ARG A 98 2.33 7.43 -4.99
C ARG A 98 3.49 6.62 -4.42
N TRP A 99 3.42 6.23 -3.14
CA TRP A 99 4.48 5.41 -2.53
C TRP A 99 4.28 3.92 -2.79
N LEU A 100 3.03 3.46 -2.97
CA LEU A 100 2.72 2.05 -3.13
C LEU A 100 3.06 1.54 -4.53
N ARG A 101 2.86 2.35 -5.57
CA ARG A 101 3.09 1.97 -6.97
C ARG A 101 4.48 1.34 -7.22
N PRO A 102 5.63 1.97 -6.87
CA PRO A 102 6.93 1.33 -7.08
C PRO A 102 7.12 0.05 -6.27
N LEU A 103 6.41 -0.11 -5.15
CA LEU A 103 6.49 -1.35 -4.36
C LEU A 103 5.65 -2.48 -4.99
N LEU A 104 4.58 -2.17 -5.71
CA LEU A 104 3.79 -3.18 -6.42
C LEU A 104 4.59 -3.86 -7.53
N GLU A 105 5.45 -3.11 -8.22
CA GLU A 105 6.32 -3.61 -9.29
C GLU A 105 7.30 -4.69 -8.80
N THR A 106 7.59 -4.74 -7.50
CA THR A 106 8.43 -5.78 -6.89
C THR A 106 7.74 -7.13 -6.75
N GLY A 107 6.41 -7.19 -6.91
CA GLY A 107 5.64 -8.42 -6.76
C GLY A 107 5.55 -8.96 -5.33
N HIS A 108 6.00 -8.21 -4.30
CA HIS A 108 5.98 -8.64 -2.90
C HIS A 108 4.79 -8.13 -2.10
N ILE A 109 4.13 -7.05 -2.55
CA ILE A 109 2.96 -6.50 -1.87
C ILE A 109 1.79 -7.47 -1.99
N ARG A 110 1.08 -7.68 -0.87
CA ARG A 110 -0.18 -8.42 -0.84
C ARG A 110 -1.23 -7.56 -0.14
N CYS A 111 -2.48 -7.66 -0.59
CA CYS A 111 -3.63 -6.98 0.00
C CYS A 111 -4.63 -8.03 0.47
N PHE A 112 -5.15 -7.84 1.68
CA PHE A 112 -6.19 -8.72 2.22
C PHE A 112 -7.33 -7.89 2.79
N VAL A 113 -8.56 -8.37 2.63
CA VAL A 113 -9.73 -7.82 3.32
C VAL A 113 -9.60 -8.09 4.81
N LEU A 114 -9.55 -7.04 5.61
CA LEU A 114 -9.55 -7.12 7.06
C LEU A 114 -10.96 -7.32 7.60
N GLN A 115 -11.90 -6.52 7.08
CA GLN A 115 -13.28 -6.50 7.53
C GLN A 115 -14.15 -5.75 6.51
N VAL A 116 -15.31 -6.31 6.18
CA VAL A 116 -16.41 -5.54 5.57
C VAL A 116 -17.21 -4.93 6.71
N THR A 117 -17.26 -3.60 6.78
CA THR A 117 -17.94 -2.87 7.87
C THR A 117 -19.35 -2.50 7.47
N ASP A 118 -20.30 -2.81 8.33
CA ASP A 118 -21.72 -2.48 8.16
C ASP A 118 -22.16 -1.69 9.39
N SER A 119 -21.99 -0.36 9.35
CA SER A 119 -22.27 0.52 10.47
C SER A 119 -23.71 1.08 10.44
N GLY A 120 -24.64 0.41 9.75
CA GLY A 120 -26.02 0.88 9.60
C GLY A 120 -26.17 2.12 8.72
N HIS A 121 -25.11 2.54 8.04
CA HIS A 121 -25.18 3.56 6.98
C HIS A 121 -25.66 2.96 5.67
N ARG A 122 -25.99 3.83 4.70
CA ARG A 122 -26.46 3.45 3.37
C ARG A 122 -25.54 2.47 2.62
N PHE A 123 -24.23 2.50 2.89
CA PHE A 123 -23.25 1.65 2.21
C PHE A 123 -22.27 1.02 3.20
N LYS A 124 -21.92 -0.25 2.93
CA LYS A 124 -20.88 -1.00 3.62
C LYS A 124 -19.50 -0.50 3.18
N GLY A 125 -18.56 -0.50 4.13
CA GLY A 125 -17.15 -0.18 3.91
C GLY A 125 -16.28 -1.43 3.78
N CYS A 126 -15.06 -1.29 3.26
CA CYS A 126 -14.08 -2.38 3.20
C CYS A 126 -12.74 -1.91 3.80
N ASN A 127 -12.39 -2.47 4.95
CA ASN A 127 -11.07 -2.32 5.56
C ASN A 127 -10.15 -3.37 4.97
N VAL A 128 -8.92 -2.97 4.64
CA VAL A 128 -7.89 -3.86 4.06
C VAL A 128 -6.58 -3.71 4.80
N VAL A 129 -5.69 -4.69 4.64
CA VAL A 129 -4.31 -4.64 5.11
C VAL A 129 -3.35 -4.90 3.97
N LEU A 130 -2.34 -4.04 3.85
CA LEU A 130 -1.21 -4.23 2.93
C LEU A 130 -0.06 -4.90 3.69
N THR A 131 0.47 -5.99 3.15
CA THR A 131 1.58 -6.76 3.74
C THR A 131 2.71 -6.93 2.72
N GLY A 132 3.84 -7.51 3.16
CA GLY A 132 5.00 -7.72 2.29
C GLY A 132 5.85 -6.46 2.06
N ILE A 133 5.55 -5.36 2.76
CA ILE A 133 6.18 -4.04 2.59
C ILE A 133 7.70 -4.10 2.72
N GLY A 134 8.23 -4.77 3.76
CA GLY A 134 9.68 -4.76 3.94
C GLY A 134 10.44 -5.58 2.89
N ARG A 135 9.86 -6.68 2.39
CA ARG A 135 10.43 -7.40 1.23
C ARG A 135 10.38 -6.55 -0.03
N ALA A 136 9.29 -5.81 -0.24
CA ALA A 136 9.19 -4.86 -1.35
C ALA A 136 10.24 -3.74 -1.26
N LEU A 137 10.48 -3.20 -0.06
CA LEU A 137 11.53 -2.20 0.17
C LEU A 137 12.93 -2.77 -0.08
N GLU A 138 13.21 -3.99 0.39
CA GLU A 138 14.48 -4.68 0.11
C GLU A 138 14.71 -4.88 -1.38
N ALA A 139 13.68 -5.35 -2.10
CA ALA A 139 13.75 -5.53 -3.55
C ALA A 139 13.97 -4.20 -4.28
N LEU A 140 13.27 -3.13 -3.88
CA LEU A 140 13.41 -1.81 -4.48
C LEU A 140 14.80 -1.20 -4.25
N GLU A 141 15.34 -1.34 -3.04
CA GLU A 141 16.68 -0.85 -2.68
C GLU A 141 17.81 -1.63 -3.39
N ALA A 142 17.56 -2.89 -3.78
CA ALA A 142 18.49 -3.71 -4.53
C ALA A 142 18.54 -3.38 -6.04
N LEU A 143 17.61 -2.57 -6.56
CA LEU A 143 17.63 -2.16 -7.96
C LEU A 143 18.81 -1.21 -8.22
N PRO A 144 19.51 -1.34 -9.36
CA PRO A 144 20.56 -0.40 -9.74
C PRO A 144 19.99 1.02 -9.77
N GLN A 145 20.59 1.92 -9.00
CA GLN A 145 20.22 3.33 -9.08
C GLN A 145 20.69 3.86 -10.43
N PRO A 146 19.85 4.60 -11.18
CA PRO A 146 20.30 5.24 -12.41
C PRO A 146 21.50 6.13 -12.08
N VAL A 147 22.62 5.91 -12.78
CA VAL A 147 23.79 6.76 -12.65
C VAL A 147 23.39 8.15 -13.10
N VAL A 148 23.32 9.09 -12.15
CA VAL A 148 23.14 10.50 -12.47
C VAL A 148 24.44 10.93 -13.14
N GLN A 149 24.42 11.07 -14.48
CA GLN A 149 25.52 11.74 -15.17
C GLN A 149 25.48 13.20 -14.74
N GLU A 150 26.51 13.65 -14.02
CA GLU A 150 26.68 15.07 -13.73
C GLU A 150 26.74 15.83 -15.06
N PRO A 151 26.06 16.99 -15.17
CA PRO A 151 26.21 17.84 -16.33
C PRO A 151 27.67 18.27 -16.44
N VAL A 152 28.35 17.83 -17.50
CA VAL A 152 29.68 18.31 -17.85
C VAL A 152 29.53 19.78 -18.25
N PHE A 153 29.76 20.69 -17.30
CA PHE A 153 29.92 22.10 -17.60
C PHE A 153 31.23 22.30 -18.35
N ALA A 154 31.17 22.26 -19.67
CA ALA A 154 32.29 22.63 -20.53
C ALA A 154 32.54 24.15 -20.39
N TYR A 155 33.50 24.52 -19.55
CA TYR A 155 34.06 25.87 -19.55
C TYR A 155 34.77 26.10 -20.90
N ARG A 156 34.11 26.82 -21.82
CA ARG A 156 34.81 27.44 -22.95
C ARG A 156 35.56 28.64 -22.40
N ALA A 157 36.88 28.50 -22.26
CA ALA A 157 37.77 29.65 -22.14
C ALA A 157 37.67 30.45 -23.45
N VAL A 158 37.20 31.70 -23.35
CA VAL A 158 37.29 32.67 -24.45
C VAL A 158 38.71 33.24 -24.37
N ALA A 159 39.46 33.06 -25.45
CA ALA A 159 40.80 33.59 -25.65
C ALA A 159 40.78 35.09 -25.92
#